data_AF-A0A1Q6M3W5-F1
#
_entry.id   AF-A0A1Q6M3W5-F1
#
_cell.length_a   1.000
_cell.length_b   1.000
_cell.length_c   1.000
_cell.angle_alpha   90.00
_cell.angle_beta   90.00
_cell.angle_gamma   90.00
#
_symmetry.space_group_name_H-M   'P 1'
#
loop_
_entity.id
_entity.type
_entity.pdbx_description
1 polymer ?
#
loop_
_entity_poly.entity_id
_entity_poly.type
_entity_poly.pdbx_seq_one_letter_code
_entity_poly.pdbx_strand_id
1 'polypeptide(L)'
;MADVKLSNIANVTGTYDSIPTTLTSEAVITDMIAGLTIVKVADKQNLASGNLLYTITITNSAENAFENPEITDILDPALIKLVENSVEVDGKAAQYTYDDTTGELKITLDTIEKDASSIITFQVQKV
;
A
#
# COMPACT_ATOMS: atom_id res chain seq x y z
N MET A 1 -5.22 -2.77 -3.71
CA MET A 1 -4.77 -4.09 -3.22
C MET A 1 -3.55 -4.46 -4.06
N ALA A 2 -2.43 -4.82 -3.46
CA ALA A 2 -1.37 -5.47 -4.22
C ALA A 2 -1.86 -6.90 -4.53
N ASP A 3 -1.94 -7.25 -5.81
CA ASP A 3 -2.39 -8.56 -6.27
C ASP A 3 -1.35 -9.09 -7.26
N VAL A 4 -0.53 -10.04 -6.80
CA VAL A 4 0.45 -10.73 -7.65
C VAL A 4 -0.17 -12.05 -8.07
N LYS A 5 -0.30 -12.28 -9.38
CA LYS A 5 -0.90 -13.52 -9.92
C LYS A 5 0.15 -14.37 -10.63
N LEU A 6 0.17 -15.66 -10.34
CA LEU A 6 0.90 -16.68 -11.08
C LEU A 6 0.01 -17.24 -12.18
N SER A 7 0.48 -17.15 -13.43
CA SER A 7 -0.15 -17.81 -14.58
C SER A 7 0.71 -18.99 -15.02
N ASN A 8 0.12 -20.17 -15.14
CA ASN A 8 0.81 -21.37 -15.61
C ASN A 8 0.03 -22.05 -16.75
N ILE A 9 0.73 -22.43 -17.81
CA ILE A 9 0.18 -23.09 -19.01
C ILE A 9 1.03 -24.32 -19.33
N ALA A 10 0.39 -25.45 -19.61
CA ALA A 10 1.06 -26.66 -20.09
C ALA A 10 0.97 -26.78 -21.62
N ASN A 11 2.05 -27.24 -22.25
CA ASN A 11 2.12 -27.53 -23.67
C ASN A 11 2.50 -28.98 -23.91
N VAL A 12 1.82 -29.62 -24.85
CA VAL A 12 2.12 -30.98 -25.31
C VAL A 12 2.34 -30.94 -26.82
N THR A 13 3.46 -31.49 -27.27
CA THR A 13 3.78 -31.65 -28.69
C THR A 13 3.92 -33.12 -29.03
N GLY A 14 3.37 -33.56 -30.15
CA GLY A 14 3.49 -34.94 -30.62
C GLY A 14 2.98 -35.10 -32.05
N THR A 15 2.71 -36.35 -32.44
CA THR A 15 2.07 -36.67 -33.71
C THR A 15 0.79 -37.46 -33.44
N TYR A 16 -0.31 -37.07 -34.10
CA TYR A 16 -1.58 -37.81 -34.09
C TYR A 16 -1.93 -38.14 -35.53
N ASP A 17 -2.10 -39.42 -35.85
CA ASP A 17 -2.35 -39.90 -37.22
C ASP A 17 -1.31 -39.41 -38.25
N SER A 18 -0.03 -39.47 -37.88
CA SER A 18 1.09 -38.96 -38.69
C SER A 18 1.10 -37.44 -38.92
N ILE A 19 0.23 -36.67 -38.25
CA ILE A 19 0.19 -35.20 -38.32
C ILE A 19 0.83 -34.61 -37.05
N PRO A 20 1.90 -33.80 -37.17
CA PRO A 20 2.43 -33.03 -36.04
C PRO A 20 1.34 -32.17 -35.41
N THR A 21 1.10 -32.38 -34.13
CA THR A 21 0.01 -31.76 -33.38
C THR A 21 0.55 -31.18 -32.07
N THR A 22 0.06 -30.00 -31.72
CA THR A 22 0.31 -29.34 -30.44
C THR A 22 -1.01 -29.10 -29.74
N LEU A 23 -1.04 -29.40 -28.44
CA LEU A 23 -2.13 -29.05 -27.55
C LEU A 23 -1.59 -28.10 -26.48
N THR A 24 -2.40 -27.10 -26.13
CA THR A 24 -2.09 -26.13 -25.09
C THR A 24 -3.25 -26.12 -24.09
N SER A 25 -2.95 -26.19 -22.80
CA SER A 25 -3.98 -26.07 -21.77
C SER A 25 -4.49 -24.63 -21.69
N GLU A 26 -5.63 -24.43 -21.02
CA GLU A 26 -5.96 -23.11 -20.49
C GLU A 26 -4.93 -22.69 -19.44
N ALA A 27 -4.81 -21.38 -19.21
CA ALA A 27 -3.98 -20.84 -18.14
C ALA A 27 -4.66 -21.09 -16.78
N VAL A 28 -3.90 -21.65 -15.84
CA VAL A 28 -4.29 -21.67 -14.43
C VAL A 28 -3.72 -20.43 -13.76
N ILE A 29 -4.60 -19.64 -13.13
CA ILE A 29 -4.25 -18.41 -12.43
C ILE A 29 -4.35 -18.64 -10.92
N THR A 30 -3.30 -18.31 -10.18
CA THR A 30 -3.25 -18.40 -8.71
C THR A 30 -2.76 -17.08 -8.11
N ASP A 31 -3.44 -16.56 -7.10
CA ASP A 31 -2.96 -15.38 -6.38
C ASP A 31 -1.77 -15.76 -5.48
N MET A 32 -0.63 -15.09 -5.67
CA MET A 32 0.60 -15.25 -4.88
C MET A 32 0.69 -14.26 -3.72
N ILE A 33 0.13 -13.06 -3.88
CA ILE A 33 0.01 -12.07 -2.81
C ILE A 33 -1.40 -11.51 -2.90
N ALA A 34 -2.20 -11.76 -1.86
CA ALA A 34 -3.53 -11.21 -1.70
C ALA A 34 -3.71 -10.82 -0.23
N GLY A 35 -4.62 -9.88 0.04
CA GLY A 35 -4.98 -9.49 1.41
C GLY A 35 -4.28 -8.25 1.97
N LEU A 36 -3.32 -7.64 1.26
CA LEU A 36 -2.76 -6.34 1.65
C LEU A 36 -3.61 -5.18 1.11
N THR A 37 -4.11 -4.33 2.01
CA THR A 37 -4.94 -3.17 1.66
C THR A 37 -4.45 -1.90 2.35
N ILE A 38 -4.70 -0.75 1.72
CA ILE A 38 -4.40 0.57 2.25
C ILE A 38 -5.58 1.51 1.95
N VAL A 39 -6.01 2.26 2.96
CA VAL A 39 -7.06 3.27 2.86
C VAL A 39 -6.53 4.57 3.48
N LYS A 40 -6.71 5.70 2.78
CA LYS A 40 -6.40 7.03 3.30
C LYS A 40 -7.66 7.87 3.32
N VAL A 41 -7.95 8.50 4.45
CA VAL A 41 -9.09 9.39 4.63
C VAL A 41 -8.65 10.70 5.25
N ALA A 42 -9.39 11.76 4.96
CA ALA A 42 -9.27 13.04 5.64
C ALA A 42 -10.48 13.23 6.56
N ASP A 43 -10.29 13.86 7.71
CA ASP A 43 -11.38 14.16 8.66
C ASP A 43 -12.36 15.22 8.14
N LYS A 44 -11.98 15.97 7.09
CA LYS A 44 -12.78 17.03 6.47
C LYS A 44 -12.66 16.97 4.95
N GLN A 45 -13.77 17.31 4.26
CA GLN A 45 -13.75 17.49 2.80
C GLN A 45 -13.28 18.90 2.38
N ASN A 46 -13.49 19.90 3.25
CA ASN A 46 -13.17 21.30 2.97
C ASN A 46 -12.28 21.85 4.09
N LEU A 47 -11.05 22.24 3.74
CA LEU A 47 -10.10 22.84 4.69
C LEU A 47 -10.27 24.37 4.71
N ALA A 48 -11.27 24.88 5.42
CA ALA A 48 -11.48 26.34 5.52
C ALA A 48 -10.62 26.99 6.62
N SER A 49 -10.47 26.32 7.76
CA SER A 49 -9.67 26.77 8.91
C SER A 49 -9.18 25.58 9.72
N GLY A 50 -8.14 25.80 10.53
CA GLY A 50 -7.51 24.75 11.33
C GLY A 50 -6.69 23.75 10.51
N ASN A 51 -6.34 22.64 11.15
CA ASN A 51 -5.58 21.56 10.53
C ASN A 51 -6.51 20.51 9.91
N LEU A 52 -6.03 19.85 8.86
CA LEU A 52 -6.64 18.66 8.28
C LEU A 52 -5.94 17.44 8.86
N LEU A 53 -6.70 16.50 9.41
CA LEU A 53 -6.18 15.23 9.89
C LEU A 53 -6.32 14.19 8.78
N TYR A 54 -5.21 13.57 8.40
CA TYR A 54 -5.21 12.37 7.59
C TYR A 54 -5.08 11.14 8.46
N THR A 55 -5.82 10.09 8.09
CA THR A 55 -5.69 8.74 8.66
C THR A 55 -5.41 7.76 7.53
N ILE A 56 -4.31 7.03 7.63
CA ILE A 56 -3.96 5.92 6.74
C ILE A 56 -4.13 4.63 7.54
N THR A 57 -4.91 3.69 7.01
CA THR A 57 -5.06 2.35 7.57
C THR A 57 -4.47 1.34 6.60
N ILE A 58 -3.48 0.59 7.06
CA ILE A 58 -2.94 -0.58 6.34
C ILE A 58 -3.49 -1.82 7.04
N THR A 59 -4.05 -2.74 6.27
CA THR A 59 -4.55 -4.02 6.78
C THR A 59 -3.87 -5.17 6.07
N ASN A 60 -3.36 -6.11 6.86
CA ASN A 60 -2.77 -7.35 6.38
C ASN A 60 -3.71 -8.53 6.64
N SER A 61 -4.47 -8.92 5.62
CA SER A 61 -5.25 -10.16 5.61
C SER A 61 -4.56 -11.27 4.80
N ALA A 62 -3.28 -11.12 4.50
CA ALA A 62 -2.49 -12.12 3.79
C ALA A 62 -2.16 -13.33 4.69
N GLU A 63 -1.54 -14.35 4.12
CA GLU A 63 -1.09 -15.51 4.89
C GLU A 63 0.21 -15.29 5.68
N ASN A 64 0.99 -14.26 5.33
CA ASN A 64 2.26 -13.94 5.97
C ASN A 64 2.27 -12.51 6.52
N ALA A 65 3.20 -12.23 7.44
CA ALA A 65 3.44 -10.88 7.95
C ALA A 65 3.92 -9.92 6.84
N PHE A 66 3.53 -8.65 6.92
CA PHE A 66 4.05 -7.60 6.05
C PHE A 66 5.19 -6.88 6.78
N GLU A 67 6.41 -7.31 6.47
CA GLU A 67 7.61 -6.93 7.20
C GLU A 67 8.08 -5.51 6.85
N ASN A 68 8.33 -4.72 7.89
CA ASN A 68 8.93 -3.37 7.85
C ASN A 68 8.44 -2.47 6.70
N PRO A 69 7.12 -2.22 6.58
CA PRO A 69 6.60 -1.37 5.52
C PRO A 69 7.10 0.07 5.64
N GLU A 70 7.29 0.74 4.50
CA GLU A 70 7.53 2.18 4.44
C GLU A 70 6.36 2.87 3.73
N ILE A 71 5.83 3.92 4.34
CA ILE A 71 4.89 4.84 3.69
C ILE A 71 5.67 6.02 3.11
N THR A 72 5.38 6.35 1.85
CA THR A 72 5.75 7.63 1.23
C THR A 72 4.48 8.36 0.81
N ASP A 73 4.33 9.61 1.23
CA ASP A 73 3.19 10.48 0.90
C ASP A 73 3.70 11.86 0.45
N ILE A 74 3.22 12.35 -0.69
CA ILE A 74 3.65 13.65 -1.24
C ILE A 74 2.59 14.70 -0.93
N LEU A 75 2.93 15.63 -0.05
CA LEU A 75 2.12 16.78 0.32
C LEU A 75 2.49 17.96 -0.59
N ASP A 76 1.57 18.46 -1.41
CA ASP A 76 1.87 19.59 -2.30
C ASP A 76 2.36 20.82 -1.50
N PRO A 77 3.66 21.18 -1.56
CA PRO A 77 4.25 22.21 -0.70
C PRO A 77 3.79 23.62 -1.08
N ALA A 78 3.12 23.79 -2.23
CA ALA A 78 2.48 25.05 -2.59
C ALA A 78 1.13 25.26 -1.90
N LEU A 79 0.50 24.21 -1.36
CA LEU A 79 -0.86 24.24 -0.82
C LEU A 79 -0.93 23.89 0.66
N ILE A 80 -0.17 22.90 1.08
CA ILE A 80 -0.19 22.35 2.44
C ILE A 80 1.21 22.02 2.94
N LYS A 81 1.37 22.06 4.25
CA LYS A 81 2.59 21.64 4.94
C LYS A 81 2.23 20.74 6.13
N LEU A 82 3.13 19.81 6.43
CA LEU A 82 3.02 18.98 7.62
C LEU A 82 3.01 19.85 8.88
N VAL A 83 2.15 19.50 9.83
CA VAL A 83 2.21 20.04 11.19
C VAL A 83 3.26 19.24 11.95
N GLU A 84 4.30 19.92 12.42
CA GLU A 84 5.41 19.29 13.14
C GLU A 84 4.92 18.49 14.35
N ASN A 85 5.52 17.32 14.60
CA ASN A 85 5.18 16.42 15.71
C ASN A 85 3.73 15.89 15.69
N SER A 86 3.03 15.96 14.54
CA SER A 86 1.66 15.45 14.42
C SER A 86 1.57 13.99 13.95
N VAL A 87 2.69 13.38 13.56
CA VAL A 87 2.72 12.03 13.00
C VAL A 87 2.68 11.00 14.13
N GLU A 88 1.68 10.12 14.07
CA GLU A 88 1.51 9.00 14.98
C GLU A 88 1.31 7.69 14.21
N VAL A 89 1.82 6.61 14.78
CA VAL A 89 1.57 5.22 14.38
C VAL A 89 0.94 4.51 15.57
N ASP A 90 -0.25 3.94 15.36
CA ASP A 90 -1.05 3.24 16.37
C ASP A 90 -1.24 4.06 17.66
N GLY A 91 -1.47 5.38 17.49
CA GLY A 91 -1.70 6.33 18.58
C GLY A 91 -0.44 6.72 19.37
N LYS A 92 0.75 6.42 18.86
CA LYS A 92 2.04 6.79 19.46
C LYS A 92 2.81 7.67 18.50
N ALA A 93 3.51 8.68 19.03
CA ALA A 93 4.39 9.51 18.22
C ALA A 93 5.39 8.64 17.43
N ALA A 94 5.47 8.90 16.12
CA ALA A 94 6.28 8.11 15.20
C ALA A 94 7.53 8.88 14.75
N GLN A 95 8.58 8.14 14.41
CA GLN A 95 9.72 8.71 13.69
C GLN A 95 9.34 8.84 12.21
N TYR A 96 9.69 9.97 11.62
CA TYR A 96 9.41 10.26 10.22
C TYR A 96 10.48 11.19 9.64
N THR A 97 10.59 11.22 8.32
CA THR A 97 11.31 12.28 7.61
C THR A 97 10.34 13.08 6.77
N TYR A 98 10.50 14.39 6.73
CA TYR A 98 9.71 15.27 5.88
C TYR A 98 10.63 16.25 5.16
N ASP A 99 10.55 16.28 3.84
CA ASP A 99 11.24 17.26 3.01
C ASP A 99 10.27 18.38 2.63
N ASP A 100 10.42 19.56 3.26
CA ASP A 100 9.61 20.75 3.00
C ASP A 100 9.69 21.26 1.55
N THR A 101 10.75 20.89 0.81
CA THR A 101 10.96 21.33 -0.58
C THR A 101 10.15 20.49 -1.56
N THR A 102 10.16 19.18 -1.36
CA THR A 102 9.47 18.23 -2.25
C THR A 102 8.08 17.86 -1.74
N GLY A 103 7.80 18.12 -0.48
CA GLY A 103 6.58 17.67 0.20
C GLY A 103 6.60 16.20 0.61
N GLU A 104 7.73 15.51 0.48
CA GLU A 104 7.82 14.07 0.73
C GLU A 104 7.83 13.78 2.24
N LEU A 105 6.77 13.11 2.72
CA LEU A 105 6.68 12.51 4.06
C LEU A 105 6.96 11.01 3.97
N LYS A 106 7.93 10.53 4.74
CA LYS A 106 8.26 9.11 4.89
C LYS A 106 8.13 8.63 6.32
N ILE A 107 7.51 7.46 6.48
CA ILE A 107 7.24 6.84 7.78
C ILE A 107 7.57 5.35 7.67
N THR A 108 8.49 4.88 8.50
CA THR A 108 8.77 3.44 8.64
C THR A 108 7.84 2.85 9.68
N LEU A 109 7.27 1.69 9.36
CA LEU A 109 6.38 0.94 10.25
C LEU A 109 7.08 -0.32 10.76
N ASP A 110 6.65 -0.77 11.93
CA ASP A 110 6.95 -2.12 12.39
C ASP A 110 6.24 -3.16 11.50
N THR A 111 6.65 -4.41 11.64
CA THR A 111 6.01 -5.53 10.93
C THR A 111 4.51 -5.60 11.27
N ILE A 112 3.68 -5.65 10.23
CA ILE A 112 2.23 -5.83 10.37
C ILE A 112 1.95 -7.33 10.28
N GLU A 113 1.72 -7.95 11.44
CA GLU A 113 1.43 -9.37 11.55
C GLU A 113 0.23 -9.80 10.70
N LYS A 114 0.13 -11.12 10.46
CA LYS A 114 -1.05 -11.70 9.82
C LYS A 114 -2.32 -11.30 10.59
N ASP A 115 -3.35 -10.92 9.83
CA ASP A 115 -4.68 -10.52 10.29
C ASP A 115 -4.65 -9.27 11.21
N ALA A 116 -3.59 -8.46 11.12
CA ALA A 116 -3.41 -7.21 11.84
C ALA A 116 -3.52 -5.97 10.93
N SER A 117 -3.59 -4.80 11.58
CA SER A 117 -3.57 -3.49 10.93
C SER A 117 -2.61 -2.55 11.63
N SER A 118 -2.11 -1.56 10.90
CA SER A 118 -1.46 -0.38 11.48
C SER A 118 -2.16 0.88 11.01
N ILE A 119 -2.33 1.83 11.92
CA ILE A 119 -3.03 3.09 11.71
C ILE A 119 -2.06 4.24 11.87
N ILE A 120 -1.93 5.05 10.83
CA ILE A 120 -1.07 6.22 10.80
C ILE A 120 -1.96 7.45 10.79
N THR A 121 -1.65 8.44 11.61
CA THR A 121 -2.30 9.74 11.57
C THR A 121 -1.29 10.86 11.47
N PHE A 122 -1.59 11.89 10.69
CA PHE A 122 -0.79 13.12 10.66
C PHE A 122 -1.67 14.31 10.31
N GLN A 123 -1.27 15.49 10.75
CA GLN A 123 -1.98 16.72 10.47
C GLN A 123 -1.22 17.56 9.45
N VAL A 124 -1.97 18.22 8.57
CA VAL A 124 -1.44 19.23 7.67
C VAL A 124 -2.18 20.55 7.87
N GLN A 125 -1.53 21.64 7.53
CA GLN A 125 -2.13 22.97 7.50
C GLN A 125 -1.87 23.62 6.15
N LYS A 126 -2.72 24.58 5.78
CA LYS A 126 -2.48 25.40 4.60
C LYS A 126 -1.17 26.18 4.74
N VAL A 127 -0.46 26.35 3.63
CA VAL A 127 0.69 27.26 3.52
C VAL A 127 0.20 28.71 3.48
#